data_AF-A0AA38LPA7-F1
#
_entry.id   AF-A0AA38LPA7-F1
#
_cell.length_a   1.000
_cell.length_b   1.000
_cell.length_c   1.000
_cell.angle_alpha   90.00
_cell.angle_beta   90.00
_cell.angle_gamma   90.00
#
_symmetry.space_group_name_H-M   'P 1'
#
loop_
_entity.id
_entity.type
_entity.pdbx_description
1 polymer ?
#
loop_
_entity_poly.entity_id
_entity_poly.type
_entity_poly.pdbx_seq_one_letter_code
_entity_poly.pdbx_strand_id
1 'polypeptide(L)'
;MELQEVRDQTHLNMEKNHKQMKKNFDKKSKFKFNEGDNVLKWDANRAKPRRHSKFDTLWSGPYIISACKEHNAFQLSKLNGEELPIPVN
;
A
#
# COMPACT_ATOMS: atom_id res chain seq x y z
N MET A 1 -26.01 -31.20 25.97
CA MET A 1 -24.74 -31.50 25.28
C MET A 1 -24.59 -30.64 24.03
N GLU A 2 -25.64 -30.51 23.22
CA GLU A 2 -25.68 -29.73 21.96
C GLU A 2 -25.19 -28.27 22.04
N LEU A 3 -25.52 -27.54 23.11
CA LEU A 3 -25.13 -26.12 23.22
C LEU A 3 -23.61 -25.91 23.32
N GLN A 4 -22.90 -26.86 23.94
CA GLN A 4 -21.45 -26.77 24.08
C GLN A 4 -20.75 -27.09 22.76
N GLU A 5 -21.24 -28.10 22.05
CA GLU A 5 -20.74 -28.48 20.72
C GLU A 5 -20.91 -27.34 19.72
N VAL A 6 -22.06 -26.65 19.74
CA VAL A 6 -22.29 -25.47 18.90
C VAL A 6 -21.29 -24.35 19.23
N ARG A 7 -21.02 -24.10 20.52
CA ARG A 7 -20.02 -23.10 20.93
C ARG A 7 -18.62 -23.45 20.42
N ASP A 8 -18.20 -24.69 20.59
CA ASP A 8 -16.88 -25.13 20.16
C ASP A 8 -16.72 -25.02 18.63
N GLN A 9 -17.77 -25.40 17.88
CA GLN A 9 -17.80 -25.22 16.42
C GLN A 9 -17.73 -23.75 16.00
N THR A 10 -18.49 -22.87 16.66
CA THR A 10 -18.44 -21.42 16.36
C THR A 10 -17.07 -20.83 16.64
N HIS A 11 -16.40 -21.24 17.74
CA HIS A 11 -15.06 -20.78 18.08
C HIS A 11 -14.03 -21.22 17.03
N LEU A 12 -14.07 -22.48 16.60
CA LEU A 12 -13.18 -22.99 15.54
C LEU A 12 -13.37 -22.25 14.21
N ASN A 13 -14.62 -21.96 13.85
CA ASN A 13 -14.92 -21.22 12.63
C ASN A 13 -14.45 -19.77 12.71
N MET A 14 -14.62 -19.13 13.86
CA MET A 14 -14.11 -17.78 14.11
C MET A 14 -12.59 -17.72 13.98
N GLU A 15 -11.85 -18.65 14.61
CA GLU A 15 -10.40 -18.70 14.48
C GLU A 15 -9.94 -18.91 13.04
N LYS A 16 -10.57 -19.85 12.31
CA LYS A 16 -10.26 -20.10 10.90
C LYS A 16 -10.47 -18.83 10.08
N ASN A 17 -11.59 -18.13 10.30
CA ASN A 17 -11.91 -16.91 9.58
C ASN A 17 -10.91 -15.79 9.91
N HIS A 18 -10.55 -15.62 11.18
CA HIS A 18 -9.54 -14.65 11.60
C HIS A 18 -8.17 -14.93 10.96
N LYS A 19 -7.73 -16.19 10.96
CA LYS A 19 -6.49 -16.61 10.29
C LYS A 19 -6.53 -16.34 8.78
N GLN A 20 -7.67 -16.60 8.14
CA GLN A 20 -7.85 -16.35 6.71
C GLN A 20 -7.85 -14.84 6.37
N MET A 21 -8.51 -14.02 7.19
CA MET A 21 -8.50 -12.57 7.06
C MET A 21 -7.09 -12.00 7.18
N LYS A 22 -6.32 -12.45 8.19
CA LYS A 22 -4.91 -12.07 8.37
C LYS A 22 -4.06 -12.43 7.15
N LYS A 23 -4.13 -13.68 6.69
CA LYS A 23 -3.41 -14.13 5.47
C LYS A 23 -3.76 -13.29 4.24
N ASN A 24 -5.04 -12.98 4.06
CA ASN A 24 -5.51 -12.17 2.93
C ASN A 24 -5.02 -10.73 3.01
N PHE A 25 -4.98 -10.14 4.21
CA PHE A 25 -4.45 -8.81 4.45
C PHE A 25 -2.95 -8.76 4.15
N ASP A 26 -2.18 -9.70 4.71
CA ASP A 26 -0.74 -9.79 4.51
C ASP A 26 -0.38 -10.00 3.03
N LYS A 27 -1.21 -10.74 2.28
CA LYS A 27 -1.05 -10.96 0.83
C LYS A 27 -1.29 -9.70 -0.02
N LYS A 28 -1.98 -8.67 0.49
CA LYS A 28 -2.30 -7.46 -0.31
C LYS A 28 -1.08 -6.53 -0.54
N SER A 29 0.04 -6.77 0.13
CA SER A 29 1.31 -6.07 -0.11
C SER A 29 2.02 -6.59 -1.38
N LYS A 30 1.43 -6.40 -2.56
CA LYS A 30 1.87 -7.09 -3.79
C LYS A 30 2.98 -6.39 -4.57
N PHE A 31 3.27 -5.12 -4.32
CA PHE A 31 4.31 -4.40 -5.05
C PHE A 31 5.58 -4.38 -4.22
N LYS A 32 6.49 -5.29 -4.55
CA LYS A 32 7.87 -5.28 -4.05
C LYS A 32 8.66 -4.35 -4.95
N PHE A 33 8.83 -3.12 -4.50
CA PHE A 33 9.80 -2.22 -5.12
C PHE A 33 11.14 -2.35 -4.41
N ASN A 34 12.21 -2.24 -5.17
CA ASN A 34 13.57 -2.27 -4.67
C ASN A 34 14.22 -0.89 -4.81
N GLU A 35 15.30 -0.69 -4.06
CA GLU A 35 16.15 0.49 -4.22
C GLU A 35 16.74 0.53 -5.64
N GLY A 36 16.70 1.71 -6.27
CA GLY A 36 17.11 1.90 -7.65
C GLY A 36 15.98 1.75 -8.69
N ASP A 37 14.79 1.26 -8.31
CA ASP A 37 13.67 1.16 -9.24
C ASP A 37 13.16 2.56 -9.64
N ASN A 38 12.89 2.73 -10.94
CA ASN A 38 12.23 3.91 -11.48
C ASN A 38 10.72 3.82 -11.31
N VAL A 39 10.14 4.79 -10.62
CA VAL A 39 8.71 4.82 -10.29
C VAL A 39 8.08 6.18 -10.59
N LEU A 40 6.77 6.18 -10.82
CA LEU A 40 5.96 7.38 -10.90
C LEU A 40 5.16 7.54 -9.60
N LYS A 41 5.08 8.78 -9.08
CA LYS A 41 4.31 9.06 -7.86
C LYS A 41 2.87 9.47 -8.23
N TRP A 42 1.87 8.81 -7.66
CA TRP A 42 0.48 9.25 -7.80
C TRP A 42 0.24 10.59 -7.08
N ASP A 43 -0.32 11.58 -7.77
CA ASP A 43 -0.72 12.86 -7.18
C ASP A 43 -2.20 12.82 -6.75
N ALA A 44 -2.42 12.51 -5.47
CA ALA A 44 -3.76 12.40 -4.90
C ALA A 44 -4.55 13.72 -4.94
N ASN A 45 -3.87 14.87 -4.98
CA ASN A 45 -4.56 16.16 -5.07
C ASN A 45 -5.10 16.41 -6.47
N ARG A 46 -4.36 16.02 -7.51
CA ARG A 46 -4.82 16.07 -8.91
C ARG A 46 -5.90 15.06 -9.21
N ALA A 47 -5.88 13.89 -8.56
CA ALA A 47 -6.91 12.86 -8.72
C ALA A 47 -8.31 13.28 -8.23
N LYS A 48 -8.43 14.39 -7.48
CA LYS A 48 -9.74 14.88 -7.01
C LYS A 48 -10.58 15.39 -8.19
N PRO A 49 -11.90 15.12 -8.20
CA PRO A 49 -12.80 15.65 -9.22
C PRO A 49 -12.67 17.17 -9.33
N ARG A 50 -12.68 17.69 -10.56
CA ARG A 50 -12.54 19.13 -10.89
C ARG A 50 -11.16 19.75 -10.61
N ARG A 51 -10.16 18.97 -10.16
CA ARG A 51 -8.78 19.45 -9.97
C ARG A 51 -7.81 19.02 -11.08
N HIS A 52 -8.30 18.33 -12.10
CA HIS A 52 -7.54 17.99 -13.29
C HIS A 52 -8.41 18.16 -14.55
N SER A 53 -7.78 18.56 -15.65
CA SER A 53 -8.34 18.54 -16.99
C SER A 53 -8.21 17.16 -17.62
N LYS A 54 -8.91 16.90 -18.73
CA LYS A 54 -8.85 15.61 -19.45
C LYS A 54 -7.45 15.20 -19.87
N PHE A 55 -6.55 16.18 -20.06
CA PHE A 55 -5.16 15.96 -20.51
C PHE A 55 -4.12 16.15 -19.39
N ASP A 56 -4.56 16.38 -18.16
CA ASP A 56 -3.62 16.50 -17.04
C ASP A 56 -3.12 15.13 -16.60
N THR A 57 -1.82 15.05 -16.30
CA THR A 57 -1.20 13.83 -15.78
C THR A 57 -1.47 13.70 -14.27
N LEU A 58 -2.02 12.56 -13.87
CA LEU A 58 -2.25 12.20 -12.45
C LEU A 58 -1.00 11.65 -11.76
N TRP A 59 -0.01 11.29 -12.56
CA TRP A 59 1.28 10.76 -12.13
C TRP A 59 2.33 11.86 -12.25
N SER A 60 3.07 12.09 -11.16
CA SER A 60 4.19 13.01 -11.13
C SER A 60 5.48 12.24 -11.34
N GLY A 61 6.32 12.76 -12.24
CA GLY A 61 7.77 12.60 -12.33
C GLY A 61 8.35 11.19 -12.41
N PRO A 62 9.45 10.97 -13.13
CA PRO A 62 10.29 9.82 -12.85
C PRO A 62 11.05 10.06 -11.54
N TYR A 63 10.84 9.17 -10.58
CA TYR A 63 11.57 9.13 -9.32
C TYR A 63 12.33 7.82 -9.21
N ILE A 64 13.46 7.84 -8.51
CA ILE A 64 14.22 6.65 -8.14
C ILE A 64 13.96 6.38 -6.66
N ILE A 65 13.70 5.13 -6.31
CA ILE A 65 13.63 4.72 -4.91
C ILE A 65 15.04 4.74 -4.32
N SER A 66 15.30 5.67 -3.40
CA SER A 66 16.61 5.78 -2.73
C SER A 66 16.71 4.87 -1.51
N ALA A 67 15.61 4.63 -0.81
CA ALA A 67 15.56 3.74 0.34
C ALA A 67 14.19 3.07 0.49
N CYS A 68 14.20 1.79 0.84
CA CYS A 68 13.00 1.04 1.22
C CYS A 68 12.84 1.06 2.75
N LYS A 69 11.72 1.61 3.24
CA LYS A 69 11.36 1.61 4.67
C LYS A 69 10.37 0.49 4.98
N GLU A 70 10.12 0.29 6.26
CA GLU A 70 9.11 -0.67 6.73
C GLU A 70 7.70 -0.34 6.21
N HIS A 71 6.86 -1.36 6.09
CA HIS A 71 5.44 -1.23 5.71
C HIS A 71 5.15 -0.62 4.32
N ASN A 72 6.00 -0.86 3.32
CA ASN A 72 5.87 -0.31 1.95
C ASN A 72 5.96 1.23 1.88
N ALA A 73 6.66 1.84 2.83
CA ALA A 73 7.08 3.22 2.70
C ALA A 73 8.38 3.28 1.89
N PHE A 74 8.45 4.20 0.92
CA PHE A 74 9.62 4.38 0.06
C PHE A 74 10.09 5.82 0.11
N GLN A 75 11.40 6.02 0.17
CA GLN A 75 12.02 7.33 -0.02
C GLN A 75 12.33 7.50 -1.51
N LEU A 76 11.91 8.65 -2.04
CA LEU A 76 12.04 8.96 -3.46
C LEU A 76 13.09 10.04 -3.66
N SER A 77 13.91 9.87 -4.68
CA SER A 77 14.85 10.85 -5.18
C SER A 77 14.50 11.22 -6.61
N LYS A 78 14.73 12.48 -6.99
CA LYS A 78 14.66 12.90 -8.39
C LYS A 78 15.86 12.32 -9.14
N LEU A 79 15.75 12.23 -10.46
CA LEU A 79 16.87 11.82 -11.34
C LEU A 79 18.15 12.67 -11.16
N ASN A 80 18.00 13.90 -10.67
CA ASN A 80 19.11 14.84 -10.42
C ASN A 80 19.79 14.62 -9.05
N GLY A 81 19.41 13.61 -8.28
CA GLY A 81 19.97 13.31 -6.96
C GLY A 81 19.36 14.10 -5.80
N GLU A 82 18.38 14.97 -6.05
CA GLU A 82 17.63 15.63 -4.99
C GLU A 82 16.65 14.65 -4.33
N GLU A 83 16.84 14.40 -3.04
CA GLU A 83 15.89 13.63 -2.25
C GLU A 83 14.61 14.43 -2.00
N LEU A 84 13.46 13.80 -2.21
CA LEU A 84 12.19 14.39 -1.79
C LEU A 84 12.07 14.27 -0.27
N PRO A 85 11.62 15.32 0.44
CA PRO A 85 11.34 15.22 1.86
C PRO A 85 10.28 14.14 2.13
N ILE A 86 10.55 13.31 3.15
CA ILE A 86 9.70 12.23 3.68
C ILE A 86 8.36 12.82 4.18
N PRO A 87 7.19 12.16 4.05
CA PRO A 87 5.97 12.84 3.59
C PRO A 87 5.09 13.51 4.66
N VAL A 88 4.42 14.56 4.19
CA VAL A 88 3.15 15.12 4.68
C VAL A 88 2.04 14.07 4.47
N ASN A 89 1.29 13.75 5.53
CA ASN A 89 0.04 12.98 5.50
C ASN A 89 -1.04 13.68 4.66
#